data_AF-A0A431RKF9-F1
#
_entry.id   AF-A0A431RKF9-F1
#
_cell.length_a   1.000
_cell.length_b   1.000
_cell.length_c   1.000
_cell.angle_alpha   90.00
_cell.angle_beta   90.00
_cell.angle_gamma   90.00
#
_symmetry.space_group_name_H-M   'P 1'
#
loop_
_entity.id
_entity.type
_entity.pdbx_description
1 polymer ?
#
loop_
_entity_poly.entity_id
_entity_poly.type
_entity_poly.pdbx_seq_one_letter_code
_entity_poly.pdbx_strand_id
1 'polypeptide(L)'
;MFLDRERFKPAAEMRLSRDKSSIRVTITDPKACELGEAVYAWITAGGKPVRIGTCGGPAGKSLISYPGYINRSLAGRGGATPKWEALKWLNLLAEHGTLTAVVHQPEPTPTAAGLIRPYLDVERQLIRQHRPLLNRGQR
;
A
#
# COMPACT_ATOMS: atom_id res chain seq x y z
N MET A 1 -6.36 -0.21 -16.69
CA MET A 1 -5.93 0.02 -15.28
C MET A 1 -6.51 -1.10 -14.42
N PHE A 2 -5.78 -1.57 -13.41
CA PHE A 2 -6.15 -2.78 -12.65
C PHE A 2 -7.14 -2.53 -11.51
N LEU A 3 -7.11 -1.33 -10.92
CA LEU A 3 -8.05 -0.90 -9.87
C LEU A 3 -9.00 0.15 -10.43
N ASP A 4 -10.21 0.23 -9.87
CA ASP A 4 -11.24 1.20 -10.25
C ASP A 4 -10.84 2.64 -9.86
N ARG A 5 -10.64 3.52 -10.86
CA ARG A 5 -10.24 4.94 -10.68
C ARG A 5 -11.28 5.78 -9.93
N GLU A 6 -12.53 5.40 -10.04
CA GLU A 6 -13.61 6.15 -9.42
C GLU A 6 -13.62 5.92 -7.91
N ARG A 7 -13.25 4.70 -7.50
CA ARG A 7 -13.22 4.27 -6.10
C ARG A 7 -11.89 4.50 -5.40
N PHE A 8 -10.77 4.27 -6.10
CA PHE A 8 -9.42 4.40 -5.54
C PHE A 8 -8.84 5.77 -5.87
N LYS A 9 -8.56 6.58 -4.83
CA LYS A 9 -7.98 7.92 -4.97
C LYS A 9 -6.51 7.93 -4.60
N PRO A 10 -5.64 8.64 -5.34
CA PRO A 10 -4.24 8.77 -4.99
C PRO A 10 -4.09 9.46 -3.62
N ALA A 11 -3.15 8.99 -2.81
CA ALA A 11 -2.97 9.45 -1.42
C ALA A 11 -1.51 9.80 -1.10
N ALA A 12 -0.56 9.06 -1.67
CA ALA A 12 0.86 9.25 -1.42
C ALA A 12 1.71 8.76 -2.59
N GLU A 13 2.97 9.13 -2.60
CA GLU A 13 3.99 8.60 -3.50
C GLU A 13 5.15 8.02 -2.71
N MET A 14 5.75 6.95 -3.25
CA MET A 14 6.97 6.35 -2.77
C MET A 14 8.06 6.49 -3.83
N ARG A 15 9.24 6.93 -3.41
CA ARG A 15 10.41 7.15 -4.28
C ARG A 15 11.68 6.68 -3.60
N LEU A 16 12.73 6.42 -4.39
CA LEU A 16 14.08 6.23 -3.87
C LEU A 16 14.63 7.54 -3.31
N SER A 17 15.49 7.43 -2.29
CA SER A 17 16.39 8.52 -1.91
C SER A 17 17.41 8.82 -3.02
N ARG A 18 18.08 9.97 -2.93
CA ARG A 18 19.06 10.41 -3.94
C ARG A 18 20.19 9.41 -4.17
N ASP A 19 20.66 8.77 -3.10
CA ASP A 19 21.70 7.73 -3.11
C ASP A 19 21.15 6.33 -3.46
N LYS A 20 19.85 6.22 -3.76
CA LYS A 20 19.16 4.97 -4.14
C LYS A 20 19.29 3.82 -3.13
N SER A 21 19.70 4.11 -1.90
CA SER A 21 19.91 3.10 -0.84
C SER A 21 18.69 2.91 0.06
N SER A 22 17.73 3.84 0.00
CA SER A 22 16.56 3.87 0.87
C SER A 22 15.33 4.37 0.12
N ILE A 23 14.17 4.22 0.74
CA ILE A 23 12.90 4.70 0.22
C ILE A 23 12.37 5.87 1.06
N ARG A 24 11.55 6.71 0.46
CA ARG A 24 10.78 7.76 1.11
C ARG A 24 9.34 7.73 0.64
N VAL A 25 8.43 8.11 1.53
CA VAL A 25 7.00 8.27 1.22
C VAL A 25 6.61 9.72 1.47
N THR A 26 5.89 10.32 0.55
CA THR A 26 5.34 11.67 0.63
C THR A 26 3.83 11.61 0.44
N ILE A 27 3.07 12.15 1.39
CA ILE A 27 1.62 12.29 1.25
C ILE A 27 1.33 13.36 0.20
N THR A 28 0.50 13.01 -0.78
CA THR A 28 0.09 13.91 -1.88
C THR A 28 -1.35 14.37 -1.75
N ASP A 29 -2.21 13.59 -1.09
CA ASP A 29 -3.57 13.98 -0.74
C ASP A 29 -3.84 13.69 0.76
N PRO A 30 -3.84 14.73 1.61
CA PRO A 30 -4.14 14.60 3.03
C PRO A 30 -5.55 14.03 3.31
N LYS A 31 -6.56 14.38 2.50
CA LYS A 31 -7.94 13.92 2.72
C LYS A 31 -8.07 12.43 2.47
N ALA A 32 -7.47 11.92 1.40
CA ALA A 32 -7.41 10.48 1.15
C ALA A 32 -6.67 9.73 2.28
N CYS A 33 -5.73 10.39 2.95
CA CYS A 33 -4.97 9.82 4.06
C CYS A 33 -5.71 9.82 5.41
N GLU A 34 -6.79 10.60 5.55
CA GLU A 34 -7.65 10.61 6.74
C GLU A 34 -8.62 9.41 6.75
N LEU A 35 -8.86 8.79 5.59
CA LEU A 35 -9.74 7.63 5.47
C LEU A 35 -9.27 6.46 6.36
N GLY A 36 -10.15 6.00 7.24
CA GLY A 36 -10.00 4.77 8.03
C GLY A 36 -10.90 3.66 7.48
N GLU A 37 -10.79 2.45 8.05
CA GLU A 37 -11.52 1.27 7.57
C GLU A 37 -11.45 1.12 6.05
N ALA A 38 -10.23 1.26 5.52
CA ALA A 38 -9.96 1.47 4.12
C ALA A 38 -8.99 0.42 3.58
N VAL A 39 -9.05 0.23 2.26
CA VAL A 39 -8.10 -0.55 1.48
C VAL A 39 -7.16 0.41 0.80
N TYR A 40 -5.86 0.13 0.84
CA TYR A 40 -4.86 0.85 0.08
C TYR A 40 -4.06 -0.10 -0.80
N ALA A 41 -3.55 0.44 -1.91
CA ALA A 41 -2.65 -0.29 -2.80
C ALA A 41 -1.49 0.61 -3.22
N TRP A 42 -0.28 0.05 -3.22
CA TRP A 42 0.85 0.64 -3.94
C TRP A 42 0.82 0.13 -5.37
N ILE A 43 0.81 1.05 -6.34
CA ILE A 43 0.71 0.75 -7.77
C ILE A 43 1.90 1.32 -8.54
N THR A 44 2.29 0.64 -9.62
CA THR A 44 3.24 1.19 -10.61
C THR A 44 2.57 2.28 -11.46
N ALA A 45 3.35 3.01 -12.27
CA ALA A 45 2.81 3.98 -13.23
C ALA A 45 1.79 3.37 -14.22
N GLY A 46 1.95 2.08 -14.58
CA GLY A 46 0.98 1.33 -15.38
C GLY A 46 -0.30 0.94 -14.63
N GLY A 47 -0.41 1.29 -13.35
CA GLY A 47 -1.56 0.99 -12.49
C GLY A 47 -1.59 -0.44 -11.95
N LYS A 48 -0.50 -1.21 -12.08
CA LYS A 48 -0.42 -2.59 -11.56
C LYS A 48 -0.17 -2.56 -10.05
N PRO A 49 -1.01 -3.20 -9.22
CA PRO A 49 -0.77 -3.27 -7.78
C PRO A 49 0.44 -4.16 -7.48
N VAL A 50 1.37 -3.63 -6.69
CA VAL A 50 2.54 -4.36 -6.20
C VAL A 50 2.36 -4.82 -4.76
N ARG A 51 1.56 -4.09 -3.99
CA ARG A 51 1.15 -4.40 -2.61
C ARG A 51 -0.27 -3.91 -2.40
N ILE A 52 -1.10 -4.71 -1.75
CA ILE A 52 -2.44 -4.33 -1.28
C ILE A 52 -2.47 -4.55 0.24
N GLY A 53 -3.11 -3.64 0.97
CA GLY A 53 -3.27 -3.74 2.41
C GLY A 53 -4.49 -2.98 2.90
N THR A 54 -4.76 -3.11 4.19
CA THR A 54 -5.85 -2.39 4.86
C THR A 54 -5.37 -1.55 6.04
N CYS A 55 -6.16 -0.58 6.43
CA CYS A 55 -6.00 0.18 7.66
C CYS A 55 -7.35 0.32 8.40
N GLY A 56 -7.35 0.10 9.72
CA GLY A 56 -8.52 0.39 10.56
C GLY A 56 -8.61 1.88 10.91
N GLY A 57 -7.47 2.51 11.20
CA GLY A 57 -7.35 3.97 11.38
C GLY A 57 -6.92 4.69 10.10
N PRO A 58 -6.56 5.99 10.20
CA PRO A 58 -6.19 6.81 9.04
C PRO A 58 -5.11 6.17 8.16
N ALA A 59 -5.38 6.05 6.86
CA ALA A 59 -4.49 5.43 5.88
C ALA A 59 -3.09 6.05 5.88
N GLY A 60 -2.99 7.36 6.08
CA GLY A 60 -1.72 8.08 6.15
C GLY A 60 -0.74 7.47 7.15
N LYS A 61 -1.21 7.01 8.33
CA LYS A 61 -0.37 6.37 9.36
C LYS A 61 0.24 5.07 8.84
N SER A 62 -0.54 4.26 8.12
CA SER A 62 -0.04 3.03 7.49
C SER A 62 0.95 3.35 6.38
N LEU A 63 0.64 4.30 5.50
CA LEU A 63 1.49 4.66 4.35
C LEU A 63 2.87 5.20 4.78
N ILE A 64 2.93 6.12 5.75
CA ILE A 64 4.20 6.71 6.22
C ILE A 64 5.07 5.76 7.04
N SER A 65 4.50 4.64 7.52
CA SER A 65 5.25 3.63 8.27
C SER A 65 6.17 2.79 7.37
N TYR A 66 5.88 2.68 6.07
CA TYR A 66 6.62 1.83 5.11
C TYR A 66 8.13 2.13 5.10
N PRO A 67 8.59 3.39 4.94
CA PRO A 67 10.01 3.72 5.01
C PRO A 67 10.69 3.22 6.30
N GLY A 68 10.02 3.37 7.44
CA GLY A 68 10.58 2.94 8.73
C GLY A 68 10.83 1.43 8.78
N TYR A 69 9.94 0.60 8.21
CA TYR A 69 10.14 -0.85 8.18
C TYR A 69 11.10 -1.29 7.08
N ILE A 70 10.96 -0.76 5.87
CA ILE A 70 11.75 -1.16 4.71
C ILE A 70 13.22 -0.73 4.88
N ASN A 71 13.47 0.52 5.26
CA ASN A 71 14.83 1.05 5.37
C ASN A 71 15.62 0.37 6.51
N ARG A 72 14.95 0.01 7.62
CA ARG A 72 15.59 -0.78 8.69
C ARG A 72 16.10 -2.12 8.16
N SER A 73 15.29 -2.80 7.35
CA SER A 73 15.67 -4.09 6.76
C SER A 73 16.75 -3.96 5.69
N LEU A 74 16.73 -2.90 4.88
CA LEU A 74 17.80 -2.58 3.92
C LEU A 74 19.13 -2.34 4.64
N ALA A 75 19.09 -1.66 5.80
CA ALA A 75 20.27 -1.43 6.65
C ALA A 75 20.71 -2.67 7.46
N GLY A 76 20.11 -3.85 7.23
CA GLY A 76 20.47 -5.09 7.93
C GLY A 76 20.00 -5.17 9.38
N ARG A 77 19.13 -4.25 9.84
CA ARG A 77 18.68 -4.16 11.24
C ARG A 77 17.46 -5.02 11.56
N GLY A 78 16.98 -5.81 10.60
CA GLY A 78 15.79 -6.67 10.74
C GLY A 78 14.48 -5.89 10.94
N GLY A 79 13.37 -6.62 11.15
CA GLY A 79 12.06 -6.04 11.44
C GLY A 79 10.89 -6.78 10.79
N ALA A 80 9.72 -6.15 10.81
CA ALA A 80 8.48 -6.73 10.26
C ALA A 80 8.53 -6.97 8.74
N THR A 81 9.46 -6.31 8.02
CA THR A 81 9.71 -6.52 6.59
C THR A 81 10.96 -7.37 6.41
N PRO A 82 10.90 -8.61 5.90
CA PRO A 82 12.09 -9.40 5.60
C PRO A 82 13.00 -8.72 4.57
N LYS A 83 14.30 -9.00 4.64
CA LYS A 83 15.30 -8.40 3.72
C LYS A 83 14.98 -8.62 2.24
N TRP A 84 14.52 -9.82 1.86
CA TRP A 84 14.14 -10.12 0.47
C TRP A 84 12.99 -9.24 -0.02
N GLU A 85 12.03 -8.90 0.83
CA GLU A 85 10.90 -8.05 0.48
C GLU A 85 11.35 -6.61 0.34
N ALA A 86 12.19 -6.13 1.27
CA ALA A 86 12.77 -4.79 1.22
C ALA A 86 13.59 -4.58 -0.07
N LEU A 87 14.36 -5.58 -0.52
CA LEU A 87 15.08 -5.52 -1.79
C LEU A 87 14.13 -5.48 -3.00
N LYS A 88 13.00 -6.20 -2.97
CA LYS A 88 11.99 -6.11 -4.04
C LYS A 88 11.34 -4.73 -4.12
N TRP A 89 11.06 -4.08 -2.99
CA TRP A 89 10.61 -2.69 -2.96
C TRP A 89 11.62 -1.76 -3.64
N LEU A 90 12.91 -1.90 -3.31
CA LEU A 90 13.97 -1.10 -3.92
C LEU A 90 14.05 -1.30 -5.44
N ASN A 91 14.02 -2.55 -5.90
CA ASN A 91 14.10 -2.89 -7.32
C ASN A 91 12.91 -2.33 -8.11
N LEU A 92 11.69 -2.44 -7.57
CA LEU A 92 10.50 -1.87 -8.21
C LEU A 92 10.59 -0.35 -8.37
N LEU A 93 11.12 0.34 -7.36
CA LEU A 93 11.32 1.78 -7.43
C LEU A 93 12.49 2.16 -8.37
N ALA A 94 13.52 1.32 -8.47
CA ALA A 94 14.59 1.52 -9.45
C ALA A 94 14.08 1.34 -10.89
N GLU A 95 13.17 0.39 -11.13
CA GLU A 95 12.56 0.10 -12.43
C GLU A 95 11.52 1.16 -12.83
N HIS A 96 10.63 1.55 -11.91
CA HIS A 96 9.48 2.41 -12.22
C HIS A 96 9.67 3.87 -11.80
N GLY A 97 10.71 4.19 -11.03
CA GLY A 97 10.99 5.52 -10.49
C GLY A 97 10.08 5.94 -9.32
N THR A 98 8.77 5.74 -9.44
CA THR A 98 7.76 6.09 -8.43
C THR A 98 6.69 5.02 -8.33
N LEU A 99 6.23 4.77 -7.11
CA LEU A 99 5.00 4.02 -6.83
C LEU A 99 3.97 4.96 -6.21
N THR A 100 2.73 4.87 -6.65
CA THR A 100 1.63 5.68 -6.10
C THR A 100 0.82 4.83 -5.12
N ALA A 101 0.54 5.36 -3.93
CA ALA A 101 -0.48 4.79 -3.07
C ALA A 101 -1.85 5.31 -3.51
N VAL A 102 -2.79 4.40 -3.70
CA VAL A 102 -4.20 4.72 -3.87
C VAL A 102 -5.00 4.12 -2.71
N VAL A 103 -6.04 4.83 -2.27
CA VAL A 103 -6.88 4.47 -1.12
C VAL A 103 -8.34 4.44 -1.54
N HIS A 104 -9.07 3.44 -1.05
CA HIS A 104 -10.51 3.31 -1.20
C HIS A 104 -11.13 2.97 0.16
N GLN A 105 -12.11 3.76 0.59
CA GLN A 105 -12.97 3.44 1.72
C GLN A 105 -14.28 2.84 1.17
N PRO A 106 -14.56 1.55 1.38
CA PRO A 106 -15.82 0.95 0.97
C PRO A 106 -17.00 1.56 1.72
N GLU A 107 -18.16 1.59 1.06
CA GLU A 107 -19.41 1.99 1.70
C GLU A 107 -19.77 1.01 2.84
N PRO A 108 -20.29 1.53 3.98
CA PRO A 108 -20.82 0.67 5.03
C PRO A 108 -21.99 -0.18 4.53
N THR A 109 -22.00 -1.45 4.91
CA THR A 109 -23.08 -2.38 4.60
C THR A 109 -23.82 -2.74 5.90
N PRO A 110 -25.17 -2.77 5.91
CA PRO A 110 -25.93 -3.21 7.07
C PRO A 110 -25.75 -4.71 7.31
N THR A 111 -25.48 -5.08 8.55
CA THR A 111 -25.35 -6.46 9.02
C THR A 111 -26.15 -6.65 10.31
N ALA A 112 -26.29 -7.89 10.78
CA ALA A 112 -26.87 -8.17 12.09
C ALA A 112 -26.12 -7.50 13.26
N ALA A 113 -24.85 -7.12 13.07
CA ALA A 113 -24.03 -6.43 14.05
C ALA A 113 -24.00 -4.90 13.86
N GLY A 114 -24.81 -4.35 12.95
CA GLY A 114 -24.82 -2.93 12.58
C GLY A 114 -24.15 -2.62 11.25
N LEU A 115 -23.88 -1.35 10.98
CA LEU A 115 -23.18 -0.90 9.78
C LEU A 115 -21.68 -1.24 9.89
N ILE A 116 -21.19 -2.06 8.96
CA ILE A 116 -19.78 -2.47 8.91
C ILE A 116 -19.22 -2.14 7.52
N ARG A 117 -18.03 -1.57 7.46
CA ARG A 117 -17.28 -1.43 6.20
C ARG A 117 -16.53 -2.72 5.88
N PRO A 118 -16.76 -3.36 4.71
CA PRO A 118 -16.17 -4.65 4.38
C PRO A 118 -14.71 -4.55 3.85
N TYR A 119 -13.88 -3.67 4.41
CA TYR A 119 -12.55 -3.37 3.85
C TYR A 119 -11.58 -4.56 3.88
N LEU A 120 -11.68 -5.44 4.88
CA LEU A 120 -10.90 -6.68 4.93
C LEU A 120 -11.28 -7.66 3.81
N ASP A 121 -12.57 -7.76 3.50
CA ASP A 121 -13.05 -8.67 2.44
C ASP A 121 -12.72 -8.13 1.05
N VAL A 122 -12.84 -6.82 0.85
CA VAL A 122 -12.38 -6.14 -0.37
C VAL A 122 -10.88 -6.35 -0.58
N GLU A 123 -10.05 -6.21 0.46
CA GLU A 123 -8.61 -6.50 0.37
C GLU A 123 -8.32 -7.93 -0.06
N ARG A 124 -8.95 -8.91 0.59
CA ARG A 124 -8.77 -10.34 0.26
C ARG A 124 -9.17 -10.63 -1.18
N GLN A 125 -10.28 -10.07 -1.64
CA GLN A 125 -10.74 -10.23 -3.03
C GLN A 125 -9.71 -9.65 -4.01
N LEU A 126 -9.22 -8.44 -3.77
CA LEU A 126 -8.23 -7.79 -4.65
C LEU A 126 -6.89 -8.52 -4.64
N ILE A 127 -6.44 -9.03 -3.49
CA ILE A 127 -5.21 -9.84 -3.39
C ILE A 127 -5.36 -11.14 -4.20
N ARG A 128 -6.52 -11.81 -4.14
CA ARG A 128 -6.79 -13.02 -4.92
C ARG A 128 -6.83 -12.74 -6.42
N GLN A 129 -7.44 -11.62 -6.82
CA GLN A 129 -7.59 -11.22 -8.21
C GLN A 129 -6.26 -10.79 -8.84
N HIS A 130 -5.48 -9.95 -8.14
CA HIS A 130 -4.31 -9.31 -8.74
C HIS A 130 -2.97 -9.97 -8.40
N ARG A 131 -2.94 -10.81 -7.36
CA ARG A 131 -1.74 -11.52 -6.92
C ARG A 131 -0.50 -10.60 -6.79
N PRO A 132 -0.62 -9.48 -6.04
CA PRO A 132 0.45 -8.50 -5.91
C PRO A 132 1.72 -9.14 -5.33
N LEU A 133 2.86 -8.87 -5.97
CA LEU A 133 4.12 -9.59 -5.70
C LEU A 133 4.70 -9.37 -4.28
N LEU A 134 4.28 -8.31 -3.59
CA LEU A 134 4.71 -7.96 -2.23
C LEU A 134 3.66 -8.37 -1.17
N ASN A 135 2.59 -9.05 -1.54
CA ASN A 135 1.72 -9.72 -0.58
C ASN A 135 2.29 -11.10 -0.22
N ARG A 136 2.57 -11.30 1.07
CA ARG A 136 3.05 -12.58 1.61
C ARG A 136 1.93 -13.61 1.58
N GLY A 137 2.27 -14.90 1.48
CA GLY A 137 1.30 -16.00 1.51
C GLY A 137 0.73 -16.41 0.15
N GLN A 138 1.33 -15.95 -0.95
CA GLN A 138 1.00 -16.36 -2.31
C GLN A 138 1.93 -17.48 -2.85
N ARG A 139 2.55 -18.23 -1.94
CA ARG A 139 3.35 -19.42 -2.29
C ARG A 139 2.48 -20.65 -2.25
#